data_AF-A0A7Y3IXF1-F1
#
_entry.id   AF-A0A7Y3IXF1-F1
#
_cell.length_a   1.000
_cell.length_b   1.000
_cell.length_c   1.000
_cell.angle_alpha   90.00
_cell.angle_beta   90.00
_cell.angle_gamma   90.00
#
_symmetry.space_group_name_H-M   'P 1'
#
loop_
_entity.id
_entity.type
_entity.pdbx_description
1 polymer ?
#
loop_
_entity_poly.entity_id
_entity_poly.type
_entity_poly.pdbx_seq_one_letter_code
_entity_poly.pdbx_strand_id
1 'polypeptide(L)'
;MMTTIYNNIIDILRLTSGWDELTGYQRARLFCESAHAQGEALPKWQIIRDYIGHGSSRDIQRARNDVVSEERKNQARMHALNIQGVPDDLAPHILALWVSAKELAHSEYQKSVYELQSISMESQNAKAKAEAERNDISKLNRELDARCTGLLEANKALTGQVETERAGREQAIQMVEASRRDLQGQRDELLEELKRSRKEVDAAIQRLEDVENHAQMQIETARQEARAKIEILEEKLRGKTAEHKIEVHRMDEQLMDWKNRCNVAEQETRKLRESLNAPVSHEKRKLFPKRGHKT
;
A
#
# COMPACT_ATOMS: atom_id res chain seq x y z
N MET A 1 -54.76 51.13 28.16
CA MET A 1 -55.45 51.29 26.87
C MET A 1 -55.04 52.57 26.12
N MET A 2 -54.85 53.73 26.76
CA MET A 2 -54.47 54.98 26.04
C MET A 2 -53.11 54.92 25.30
N THR A 3 -52.14 54.13 25.75
CA THR A 3 -50.79 54.06 25.13
C THR A 3 -50.77 53.41 23.76
N THR A 4 -51.70 52.49 23.46
CA THR A 4 -51.73 51.77 22.18
C THR A 4 -52.18 52.67 21.02
N ILE A 5 -53.07 53.62 21.28
CA ILE A 5 -53.64 54.49 20.24
C ILE A 5 -52.60 55.54 19.79
N TYR A 6 -51.89 56.17 20.73
CA TYR A 6 -50.80 57.10 20.38
C TYR A 6 -49.62 56.42 19.67
N ASN A 7 -49.34 55.14 20.00
CA ASN A 7 -48.35 54.34 19.26
C ASN A 7 -48.78 54.13 17.80
N ASN A 8 -50.03 53.76 17.57
CA ASN A 8 -50.54 53.59 16.20
C ASN A 8 -50.53 54.91 15.42
N ILE A 9 -50.88 56.04 16.06
CA ILE A 9 -50.82 57.37 15.45
C ILE A 9 -49.39 57.69 15.01
N ILE A 10 -48.39 57.48 15.88
CA ILE A 10 -47.00 57.81 15.54
C ILE A 10 -46.44 56.89 14.46
N ASP A 11 -46.80 55.61 14.46
CA ASP A 11 -46.36 54.65 13.45
C ASP A 11 -46.89 55.02 12.06
N ILE A 12 -48.15 55.46 11.96
CA ILE A 12 -48.72 55.97 10.71
C ILE A 12 -48.03 57.27 10.28
N LEU A 13 -47.83 58.21 11.21
CA LEU A 13 -47.20 59.49 10.90
C LEU A 13 -45.75 59.35 10.44
N ARG A 14 -44.99 58.39 11.00
CA ARG A 14 -43.62 58.07 10.57
C ARG A 14 -43.53 57.53 9.14
N LEU A 15 -44.62 56.95 8.62
CA LEU A 15 -44.71 56.51 7.22
C LEU A 15 -45.02 57.66 6.25
N THR A 16 -45.31 58.87 6.76
CA THR A 16 -45.54 60.05 5.92
C THR A 16 -44.22 60.54 5.33
N SER A 17 -44.19 60.79 4.02
CA SER A 17 -42.98 61.27 3.33
C SER A 17 -42.46 62.57 3.95
N GLY A 18 -41.14 62.63 4.20
CA GLY A 18 -40.50 63.80 4.79
C GLY A 18 -40.70 63.96 6.30
N TRP A 19 -41.22 62.94 7.02
CA TRP A 19 -41.37 62.99 8.49
C TRP A 19 -40.08 63.42 9.20
N ASP A 20 -38.94 62.90 8.76
CA ASP A 20 -37.65 63.21 9.36
C ASP A 20 -37.17 64.64 9.09
N GLU A 21 -37.71 65.31 8.07
CA GLU A 21 -37.39 66.69 7.70
C GLU A 21 -38.27 67.72 8.43
N LEU A 22 -39.37 67.27 9.07
CA LEU A 22 -40.28 68.14 9.81
C LEU A 22 -39.65 68.67 11.11
N THR A 23 -39.91 69.95 11.38
CA THR A 23 -39.56 70.59 12.65
C THR A 23 -40.35 70.00 13.82
N GLY A 24 -39.84 70.16 15.06
CA GLY A 24 -40.54 69.71 16.26
C GLY A 24 -41.96 70.30 16.40
N TYR A 25 -42.18 71.53 15.94
CA TYR A 25 -43.53 72.12 15.86
C TYR A 25 -44.44 71.36 14.89
N GLN A 26 -43.97 71.09 13.67
CA GLN A 26 -44.75 70.40 12.63
C GLN A 26 -45.09 68.97 13.03
N ARG A 27 -44.13 68.22 13.58
CA ARG A 27 -44.38 66.87 14.10
C ARG A 27 -45.39 66.87 15.25
N ALA A 28 -45.25 67.81 16.19
CA ALA A 28 -46.19 67.96 17.30
C ALA A 28 -47.59 68.35 16.83
N ARG A 29 -47.71 69.21 15.81
CA ARG A 29 -48.99 69.62 15.21
C ARG A 29 -49.68 68.42 14.56
N LEU A 30 -48.99 67.69 13.68
CA LEU A 30 -49.54 66.51 13.01
C LEU A 30 -49.98 65.44 14.01
N PHE A 31 -49.18 65.22 15.08
CA PHE A 31 -49.55 64.31 16.15
C PHE A 31 -50.82 64.76 16.88
N CYS A 32 -50.93 66.05 17.23
CA CYS A 32 -52.11 66.59 17.91
C CYS A 32 -53.36 66.55 17.01
N GLU A 33 -53.24 66.90 15.73
CA GLU A 33 -54.33 66.81 14.75
C GLU A 33 -54.81 65.36 14.58
N SER A 34 -53.88 64.41 14.48
CA SER A 34 -54.20 62.99 14.33
C SER A 34 -54.85 62.41 15.59
N ALA A 35 -54.37 62.78 16.77
CA ALA A 35 -54.97 62.39 18.05
C ALA A 35 -56.39 62.96 18.19
N HIS A 36 -56.59 64.23 17.80
CA HIS A 36 -57.89 64.87 17.84
C HIS A 36 -58.87 64.28 16.83
N ALA A 37 -58.43 63.95 15.61
CA ALA A 37 -59.24 63.28 14.60
C ALA A 37 -59.76 61.90 15.07
N GLN A 38 -59.01 61.24 15.97
CA GLN A 38 -59.40 59.97 16.59
C GLN A 38 -60.26 60.17 17.87
N GLY A 39 -60.54 61.41 18.28
CA GLY A 39 -61.35 61.73 19.45
C GLY A 39 -60.61 61.61 20.79
N GLU A 40 -59.28 61.50 20.77
CA GLU A 40 -58.47 61.34 21.97
C GLU A 40 -58.13 62.68 22.63
N ALA A 41 -58.04 62.67 23.97
CA ALA A 41 -57.62 63.85 24.71
C ALA A 41 -56.14 64.19 24.42
N LEU A 42 -55.80 65.46 24.21
CA LEU A 42 -54.41 65.82 23.89
C LEU A 42 -53.49 65.68 25.12
N PRO A 43 -52.45 64.83 25.07
CA PRO A 43 -51.57 64.56 26.20
C PRO A 43 -50.70 65.79 26.56
N LYS A 44 -50.01 65.72 27.70
CA LYS A 44 -49.06 66.75 28.13
C LYS A 44 -47.86 66.80 27.18
N TRP A 45 -47.24 67.96 27.04
CA TRP A 45 -46.15 68.18 26.08
C TRP A 45 -44.95 67.24 26.25
N GLN A 46 -44.66 66.77 27.49
CA GLN A 46 -43.60 65.78 27.72
C GLN A 46 -43.89 64.46 27.00
N ILE A 47 -45.13 63.98 27.09
CA ILE A 47 -45.58 62.73 26.46
C ILE A 47 -45.57 62.88 24.93
N ILE A 48 -46.02 64.03 24.41
CA ILE A 48 -45.93 64.32 22.97
C ILE A 48 -44.48 64.27 22.50
N ARG A 49 -43.56 64.85 23.27
CA ARG A 49 -42.12 64.84 22.98
C ARG A 49 -41.56 63.42 22.92
N ASP A 50 -41.98 62.54 23.81
CA ASP A 50 -41.53 61.15 23.86
C ASP A 50 -41.94 60.38 22.60
N TYR A 51 -43.11 60.67 22.03
CA TYR A 51 -43.58 60.05 20.78
C TYR A 51 -42.89 60.60 19.53
N ILE A 52 -42.79 61.93 19.40
CA ILE A 52 -42.25 62.57 18.20
C ILE A 52 -40.70 62.61 18.18
N GLY A 53 -40.06 62.39 19.33
CA GLY A 53 -38.60 62.29 19.49
C GLY A 53 -37.82 63.59 19.41
N HIS A 54 -38.43 64.71 19.00
CA HIS A 54 -37.74 65.97 18.74
C HIS A 54 -38.61 67.21 18.99
N GLY A 55 -38.00 68.33 19.37
CA GLY A 55 -38.68 69.62 19.57
C GLY A 55 -38.48 70.25 20.93
N SER A 56 -38.51 71.59 20.97
CA SER A 56 -38.46 72.35 22.23
C SER A 56 -39.82 72.31 22.94
N SER A 57 -39.82 72.47 24.27
CA SER A 57 -41.06 72.56 25.06
C SER A 57 -41.99 73.65 24.54
N ARG A 58 -41.42 74.78 24.10
CA ARG A 58 -42.16 75.93 23.57
C ARG A 58 -42.84 75.60 22.23
N ASP A 59 -42.16 74.89 21.35
CA ASP A 59 -42.72 74.53 20.03
C ASP A 59 -43.86 73.53 20.15
N ILE A 60 -43.69 72.51 21.01
CA ILE A 60 -44.70 71.48 21.23
C ILE A 60 -45.95 72.07 21.90
N GLN A 61 -45.77 72.94 22.90
CA GLN A 61 -46.89 73.63 23.55
C GLN A 61 -47.62 74.58 22.60
N ARG A 62 -46.88 75.30 21.74
CA ARG A 62 -47.46 76.16 20.72
C ARG A 62 -48.31 75.35 19.75
N ALA A 63 -47.78 74.26 19.20
CA ALA A 63 -48.51 73.37 18.29
C ALA A 63 -49.80 72.83 18.93
N ARG A 64 -49.72 72.36 20.17
CA ARG A 64 -50.88 71.87 20.93
C ARG A 64 -51.94 72.96 21.11
N ASN A 65 -51.54 74.17 21.49
CA ASN A 65 -52.46 75.27 21.73
C ASN A 65 -53.11 75.78 20.43
N ASP A 66 -52.35 75.79 19.32
CA ASP A 66 -52.86 76.18 18.00
C ASP A 66 -53.98 75.23 17.57
N VAL A 67 -53.77 73.91 17.67
CA VAL A 67 -54.80 72.89 17.35
C VAL A 67 -56.04 73.06 18.22
N VAL A 68 -55.89 73.21 19.54
CA VAL A 68 -57.03 73.44 20.45
C VAL A 68 -57.78 74.73 20.11
N SER A 69 -57.06 75.79 19.73
CA SER A 69 -57.66 77.07 19.36
C SER A 69 -58.41 76.99 18.02
N GLU A 70 -57.85 76.33 17.01
CA GLU A 70 -58.52 76.08 15.73
C GLU A 70 -59.79 75.25 15.94
N GLU A 71 -59.74 74.24 16.80
CA GLU A 71 -60.91 73.42 17.15
C GLU A 71 -61.99 74.20 17.88
N ARG A 72 -61.64 75.04 18.85
CA ARG A 72 -62.62 75.93 19.48
C ARG A 72 -63.28 76.87 18.49
N LYS A 73 -62.53 77.36 17.50
CA LYS A 73 -63.09 78.19 16.41
C LYS A 73 -64.00 77.38 15.49
N ASN A 74 -63.64 76.14 15.15
CA ASN A 74 -64.46 75.25 14.35
C ASN A 74 -65.75 74.85 15.08
N GLN A 75 -65.66 74.49 16.36
CA GLN A 75 -66.82 74.23 17.20
C GLN A 75 -67.72 75.46 17.34
N ALA A 76 -67.15 76.65 17.55
CA ALA A 76 -67.92 77.89 17.58
C ALA A 76 -68.62 78.16 16.25
N ARG A 77 -67.99 77.85 15.10
CA ARG A 77 -68.63 77.94 13.77
C ARG A 77 -69.75 76.91 13.61
N MET A 78 -69.58 75.69 14.10
CA MET A 78 -70.59 74.63 14.07
C MET A 78 -71.77 74.90 15.01
N HIS A 79 -71.54 75.55 16.16
CA HIS A 79 -72.60 76.02 17.05
C HIS A 79 -73.27 77.30 16.55
N ALA A 80 -72.54 78.16 15.83
CA ALA A 80 -73.10 79.33 15.14
C ALA A 80 -73.88 78.96 13.87
N LEU A 81 -73.76 77.73 13.37
CA LEU A 81 -74.69 77.09 12.45
C LEU A 81 -76.01 76.77 13.19
N ASN A 82 -76.67 77.80 13.72
CA ASN A 82 -78.13 77.81 13.65
C ASN A 82 -78.43 77.77 12.16
N ILE A 83 -78.95 76.65 11.67
CA ILE A 83 -79.26 76.46 10.25
C ILE A 83 -80.31 77.51 9.89
N GLN A 84 -79.87 78.68 9.44
CA GLN A 84 -80.75 79.78 9.06
C GLN A 84 -81.65 79.28 7.93
N GLY A 85 -82.96 79.22 8.19
CA GLY A 85 -83.96 78.77 7.23
C GLY A 85 -84.63 77.43 7.54
N VAL A 86 -84.27 76.72 8.61
CA VAL A 86 -85.02 75.55 9.09
C VAL A 86 -85.99 75.98 10.19
N PRO A 87 -87.31 75.77 10.02
CA PRO A 87 -88.29 76.02 11.09
C PRO A 87 -87.99 75.19 12.34
N ASP A 88 -88.20 75.77 13.52
CA ASP A 88 -87.87 75.15 14.82
C ASP A 88 -88.53 73.76 15.00
N ASP A 89 -89.71 73.57 14.42
CA ASP A 89 -90.44 72.29 14.45
C ASP A 89 -89.76 71.18 13.62
N LEU A 90 -89.02 71.53 12.56
CA LEU A 90 -88.34 70.59 11.65
C LEU A 90 -86.89 70.32 12.06
N ALA A 91 -86.26 71.21 12.81
CA ALA A 91 -84.90 71.08 13.31
C ALA A 91 -84.61 69.73 14.01
N PRO A 92 -85.44 69.20 14.93
CA PRO A 92 -85.18 67.91 15.57
C PRO A 92 -85.25 66.72 14.60
N HIS A 93 -86.06 66.80 13.55
CA HIS A 93 -86.19 65.73 12.55
C HIS A 93 -84.97 65.69 11.61
N ILE A 94 -84.47 66.85 11.18
CA ILE A 94 -83.24 66.95 10.38
C ILE A 94 -82.04 66.50 11.21
N LEU A 95 -81.96 66.91 12.49
CA LEU A 95 -80.91 66.45 13.39
C LEU A 95 -80.96 64.93 13.58
N ALA A 96 -82.14 64.34 13.77
CA ALA A 96 -82.31 62.89 13.90
C ALA A 96 -81.86 62.14 12.63
N LEU A 97 -82.22 62.65 11.44
CA LEU A 97 -81.77 62.08 10.16
C LEU A 97 -80.24 62.14 10.01
N TRP A 98 -79.62 63.26 10.39
CA TRP A 98 -78.16 63.40 10.36
C TRP A 98 -77.46 62.44 11.33
N VAL A 99 -77.97 62.31 12.55
CA VAL A 99 -77.43 61.36 13.55
C VAL A 99 -77.54 59.92 13.03
N SER A 100 -78.71 59.52 12.52
CA SER A 100 -78.90 58.18 11.94
C SER A 100 -77.99 57.92 10.74
N ALA A 101 -77.81 58.91 9.85
CA ALA A 101 -76.91 58.79 8.71
C ALA A 101 -75.45 58.65 9.15
N LYS A 102 -75.04 59.41 10.18
CA LYS A 102 -73.70 59.32 10.77
C LYS A 102 -73.47 57.96 11.42
N GLU A 103 -74.43 57.42 12.16
CA GLU A 103 -74.34 56.11 12.81
C GLU A 103 -74.25 54.98 11.77
N LEU A 104 -75.05 55.03 10.71
CA LEU A 104 -74.99 54.07 9.61
C LEU A 104 -73.61 54.10 8.91
N ALA A 105 -73.15 55.29 8.53
CA ALA A 105 -71.84 55.45 7.90
C ALA A 105 -70.69 54.98 8.81
N HIS A 106 -70.80 55.23 10.12
CA HIS A 106 -69.82 54.76 11.10
C HIS A 106 -69.82 53.23 11.21
N SER A 107 -70.99 52.60 11.26
CA SER A 107 -71.14 51.14 11.31
C SER A 107 -70.58 50.45 10.06
N GLU A 108 -70.89 50.97 8.88
CA GLU A 108 -70.35 50.43 7.62
C GLU A 108 -68.83 50.62 7.52
N TYR A 109 -68.33 51.78 7.94
CA TYR A 109 -66.89 52.03 7.99
C TYR A 109 -66.18 51.07 8.95
N GLN A 110 -66.71 50.86 10.16
CA GLN A 110 -66.14 49.90 11.11
C GLN A 110 -66.11 48.47 10.58
N LYS A 111 -67.17 48.03 9.88
CA LYS A 111 -67.21 46.71 9.22
C LYS A 111 -66.12 46.59 8.16
N SER A 112 -65.99 47.59 7.30
CA SER A 112 -64.94 47.62 6.26
C SER A 112 -63.54 47.59 6.87
N VAL A 113 -63.30 48.36 7.95
CA VAL A 113 -62.02 48.33 8.67
C VAL A 113 -61.72 46.95 9.23
N TYR A 114 -62.72 46.29 9.83
CA TYR A 114 -62.55 44.94 10.38
C TYR A 114 -62.24 43.90 9.29
N GLU A 115 -62.95 43.95 8.16
CA GLU A 115 -62.70 43.07 7.01
C GLU A 115 -61.29 43.26 6.44
N LEU A 116 -60.88 44.52 6.25
CA LEU A 116 -59.53 44.85 5.77
C LEU A 116 -58.45 44.42 6.75
N GLN A 117 -58.68 44.55 8.06
CA GLN A 117 -57.77 44.05 9.10
C GLN A 117 -57.65 42.52 9.07
N SER A 118 -58.76 41.81 8.90
CA SER A 118 -58.76 40.35 8.77
C SER A 118 -57.95 39.89 7.56
N ILE A 119 -58.20 40.49 6.39
CA ILE A 119 -57.48 40.19 5.14
C ILE A 119 -55.98 40.52 5.29
N SER A 120 -55.65 41.65 5.90
CA SER A 120 -54.26 42.04 6.16
C SER A 120 -53.55 41.02 7.05
N MET A 121 -54.20 40.57 8.12
CA MET A 121 -53.65 39.58 9.04
C MET A 121 -53.46 38.22 8.37
N GLU A 122 -54.43 37.76 7.58
CA GLU A 122 -54.31 36.51 6.80
C GLU A 122 -53.17 36.58 5.79
N SER A 123 -53.04 37.70 5.08
CA SER A 123 -51.95 37.93 4.11
C SER A 123 -50.58 37.93 4.80
N GLN A 124 -50.45 38.61 5.95
CA GLN A 124 -49.21 38.61 6.73
C GLN A 124 -48.85 37.20 7.22
N ASN A 125 -49.84 36.44 7.70
CA ASN A 125 -49.62 35.06 8.14
C ASN A 125 -49.20 34.14 6.98
N ALA A 126 -49.82 34.27 5.81
CA ALA A 126 -49.43 33.51 4.62
C ALA A 126 -48.01 33.85 4.17
N LYS A 127 -47.65 35.15 4.19
CA LYS A 127 -46.30 35.61 3.86
C LYS A 127 -45.27 35.05 4.85
N ALA A 128 -45.55 35.11 6.15
CA ALA A 128 -44.65 34.57 7.18
C ALA A 128 -44.41 33.06 7.01
N LYS A 129 -45.46 32.29 6.66
CA LYS A 129 -45.33 30.86 6.36
C LYS A 129 -44.45 30.60 5.13
N ALA A 130 -44.68 31.32 4.04
CA ALA A 130 -43.88 31.19 2.82
C ALA A 130 -42.41 31.58 3.05
N GLU A 131 -42.14 32.59 3.88
CA GLU A 131 -40.78 32.98 4.27
C GLU A 131 -40.10 31.90 5.13
N ALA A 132 -40.83 31.27 6.05
CA ALA A 132 -40.32 30.16 6.85
C ALA A 132 -39.96 28.95 5.95
N GLU A 133 -40.85 28.53 5.07
CA GLU A 133 -40.62 27.44 4.12
C GLU A 133 -39.42 27.72 3.20
N ARG A 134 -39.31 28.96 2.69
CA ARG A 134 -38.17 29.40 1.88
C ARG A 134 -36.86 29.32 2.66
N ASN A 135 -36.86 29.69 3.94
CA ASN A 135 -35.67 29.62 4.79
C ASN A 135 -35.24 28.18 5.05
N ASP A 136 -36.20 27.26 5.25
CA ASP A 136 -35.89 25.85 5.47
C ASP A 136 -35.33 25.18 4.21
N ILE A 137 -35.92 25.48 3.04
CA ILE A 137 -35.36 25.03 1.74
C ILE A 137 -33.95 25.61 1.53
N SER A 138 -33.74 26.89 1.87
CA SER A 138 -32.41 27.50 1.74
C SER A 138 -31.37 26.85 2.66
N LYS A 139 -31.75 26.42 3.87
CA LYS A 139 -30.85 25.67 4.76
C LYS A 139 -30.53 24.30 4.17
N LEU A 140 -31.54 23.56 3.72
CA LEU A 140 -31.35 22.25 3.10
C LEU A 140 -30.43 22.31 1.87
N ASN A 141 -30.61 23.33 1.01
CA ASN A 141 -29.74 23.52 -0.15
C ASN A 141 -28.28 23.77 0.25
N ARG A 142 -28.04 24.59 1.29
CA ARG A 142 -26.67 24.83 1.80
C ARG A 142 -26.04 23.54 2.35
N GLU A 143 -26.82 22.73 3.06
CA GLU A 143 -26.35 21.43 3.57
C GLU A 143 -26.01 20.46 2.43
N LEU A 144 -26.85 20.41 1.39
CA LEU A 144 -26.59 19.60 0.21
C LEU A 144 -25.36 20.09 -0.56
N ASP A 145 -25.19 21.40 -0.75
CA ASP A 145 -24.01 21.97 -1.40
C ASP A 145 -22.73 21.65 -0.61
N ALA A 146 -22.76 21.76 0.73
CA ALA A 146 -21.65 21.38 1.59
C ALA A 146 -21.32 19.88 1.48
N ARG A 147 -22.34 19.02 1.36
CA ARG A 147 -22.14 17.58 1.17
C ARG A 147 -21.58 17.26 -0.22
N CYS A 148 -22.08 17.92 -1.26
CA CYS A 148 -21.59 17.76 -2.63
C CYS A 148 -20.13 18.18 -2.77
N THR A 149 -19.77 19.33 -2.19
CA THR A 149 -18.37 19.81 -2.18
C THR A 149 -17.46 18.86 -1.41
N GLY A 150 -17.87 18.40 -0.22
CA GLY A 150 -17.13 17.39 0.54
C GLY A 150 -16.95 16.07 -0.22
N LEU A 151 -17.97 15.60 -0.94
CA LEU A 151 -17.87 14.40 -1.78
C LEU A 151 -16.93 14.60 -2.98
N LEU A 152 -16.94 15.79 -3.61
CA LEU A 152 -16.03 16.11 -4.70
C LEU A 152 -14.57 16.15 -4.23
N GLU A 153 -14.31 16.71 -3.06
CA GLU A 153 -12.97 16.73 -2.45
C GLU A 153 -12.49 15.33 -2.09
N ALA A 154 -13.35 14.52 -1.47
CA ALA A 154 -13.04 13.11 -1.18
C ALA A 154 -12.76 12.32 -2.46
N ASN A 155 -13.51 12.56 -3.53
CA ASN A 155 -13.29 11.91 -4.82
C ASN A 155 -11.91 12.29 -5.39
N LYS A 156 -11.57 13.58 -5.41
CA LYS A 156 -10.24 14.05 -5.85
C LYS A 156 -9.11 13.42 -5.03
N ALA A 157 -9.26 13.33 -3.71
CA ALA A 157 -8.27 12.71 -2.84
C ALA A 157 -8.10 11.21 -3.16
N LEU A 158 -9.20 10.48 -3.37
CA LEU A 158 -9.16 9.07 -3.77
C LEU A 158 -8.54 8.88 -5.15
N THR A 159 -8.86 9.73 -6.12
CA THR A 159 -8.22 9.68 -7.45
C THR A 159 -6.71 9.88 -7.34
N GLY A 160 -6.27 10.88 -6.56
CA GLY A 160 -4.84 11.11 -6.30
C GLY A 160 -4.17 9.91 -5.63
N GLN A 161 -4.83 9.29 -4.63
CA GLN A 161 -4.32 8.06 -3.99
C GLN A 161 -4.17 6.92 -5.00
N VAL A 162 -5.17 6.69 -5.85
CA VAL A 162 -5.12 5.65 -6.88
C VAL A 162 -3.99 5.88 -7.87
N GLU A 163 -3.74 7.13 -8.28
CA GLU A 163 -2.60 7.46 -9.16
C GLU A 163 -1.26 7.18 -8.48
N THR A 164 -1.09 7.57 -7.21
CA THR A 164 0.13 7.28 -6.46
C THR A 164 0.36 5.78 -6.25
N GLU A 165 -0.70 5.01 -5.97
CA GLU A 165 -0.65 3.56 -5.85
C GLU A 165 -0.29 2.89 -7.19
N ARG A 166 -0.85 3.38 -8.30
CA ARG A 166 -0.50 2.88 -9.64
C ARG A 166 0.98 3.13 -9.95
N ALA A 167 1.47 4.34 -9.71
CA ALA A 167 2.88 4.66 -9.91
C ALA A 167 3.80 3.81 -9.03
N GLY A 168 3.45 3.62 -7.75
CA GLY A 168 4.20 2.76 -6.83
C GLY A 168 4.22 1.30 -7.25
N ARG A 169 3.08 0.76 -7.73
CA ARG A 169 3.00 -0.61 -8.27
C ARG A 169 3.83 -0.77 -9.53
N GLU A 170 3.78 0.20 -10.45
CA GLU A 170 4.55 0.14 -11.69
C GLU A 170 6.06 0.17 -11.41
N GLN A 171 6.50 1.02 -10.48
CA GLN A 171 7.89 1.02 -10.01
C GLN A 171 8.29 -0.32 -9.38
N ALA A 172 7.43 -0.89 -8.53
CA ALA A 172 7.68 -2.19 -7.91
C ALA A 172 7.80 -3.32 -8.96
N ILE A 173 6.92 -3.32 -9.97
CA ILE A 173 6.98 -4.28 -11.09
C ILE A 173 8.30 -4.13 -11.83
N GLN A 174 8.71 -2.91 -12.18
CA GLN A 174 9.99 -2.67 -12.86
C GLN A 174 11.19 -3.15 -12.05
N MET A 175 11.19 -2.93 -10.73
CA MET A 175 12.24 -3.41 -9.84
C MET A 175 12.29 -4.94 -9.77
N VAL A 176 11.13 -5.61 -9.68
CA VAL A 176 11.06 -7.07 -9.69
C VAL A 176 11.52 -7.64 -11.03
N GLU A 177 11.15 -7.02 -12.15
CA GLU A 177 11.60 -7.43 -13.48
C GLU A 177 13.11 -7.25 -13.67
N ALA A 178 13.67 -6.16 -13.15
CA ALA A 178 15.12 -5.93 -13.15
C ALA A 178 15.83 -7.00 -12.32
N SER A 179 15.39 -7.24 -11.08
CA SER A 179 15.96 -8.28 -10.21
C SER A 179 15.86 -9.68 -10.82
N ARG A 180 14.74 -9.99 -11.47
CA ARG A 180 14.56 -11.27 -12.19
C ARG A 180 15.56 -11.42 -13.34
N ARG A 181 15.81 -10.34 -14.10
CA ARG A 181 16.81 -10.34 -15.18
C ARG A 181 18.22 -10.54 -14.64
N ASP A 182 18.56 -9.87 -13.55
CA ASP A 182 19.88 -10.00 -12.92
C ASP A 182 20.11 -11.42 -12.39
N LEU A 183 19.12 -12.00 -11.69
CA LEU A 183 19.18 -13.38 -11.21
C LEU A 183 19.28 -14.41 -12.35
N GLN A 184 18.59 -14.15 -13.47
CA GLN A 184 18.71 -14.99 -14.65
C GLN A 184 20.13 -14.90 -15.24
N GLY A 185 20.71 -13.70 -15.33
CA GLY A 185 22.10 -13.49 -15.75
C GLY A 185 23.10 -14.23 -14.88
N GLN A 186 22.99 -14.09 -13.55
CA GLN A 186 23.85 -14.82 -12.60
C GLN A 186 23.72 -16.34 -12.72
N ARG A 187 22.50 -16.84 -12.91
CA ARG A 187 22.28 -18.28 -13.13
C ARG A 187 22.96 -18.76 -14.40
N ASP A 188 22.85 -18.00 -15.48
CA ASP A 188 23.43 -18.37 -16.77
C ASP A 188 24.97 -18.32 -16.70
N GLU A 189 25.55 -17.32 -16.01
CA GLU A 189 26.98 -17.24 -15.72
C GLU A 189 27.47 -18.45 -14.92
N LEU A 190 26.81 -18.79 -13.81
CA LEU A 190 27.16 -19.96 -12.99
C LEU A 190 27.03 -21.29 -13.75
N LEU A 191 26.05 -21.41 -14.65
CA LEU A 191 25.91 -22.58 -15.51
C LEU A 191 27.07 -22.70 -16.50
N GLU A 192 27.53 -21.59 -17.07
CA GLU A 192 28.71 -21.59 -17.95
C GLU A 192 30.01 -21.88 -17.18
N GLU A 193 30.19 -21.32 -15.99
CA GLU A 193 31.31 -21.67 -15.11
C GLU A 193 31.30 -23.15 -14.73
N LEU A 194 30.14 -23.70 -14.37
CA LEU A 194 29.99 -25.11 -14.05
C LEU A 194 30.35 -26.00 -15.25
N LYS A 195 29.93 -25.63 -16.47
CA LYS A 195 30.29 -26.35 -17.70
C LYS A 195 31.81 -26.29 -17.95
N ARG A 196 32.44 -25.13 -17.74
CA ARG A 196 33.90 -24.99 -17.88
C ARG A 196 34.64 -25.87 -16.87
N SER A 197 34.25 -25.80 -15.60
CA SER A 197 34.84 -26.63 -14.54
C SER A 197 34.67 -28.13 -14.82
N ARG A 198 33.50 -28.57 -15.29
CA ARG A 198 33.30 -29.97 -15.71
C ARG A 198 34.25 -30.38 -16.82
N LYS A 199 34.39 -29.56 -17.87
CA LYS A 199 35.34 -29.84 -18.96
C LYS A 199 36.78 -29.91 -18.47
N GLU A 200 37.18 -29.05 -17.55
CA GLU A 200 38.52 -29.08 -16.95
C GLU A 200 38.76 -30.34 -16.13
N VAL A 201 37.77 -30.78 -15.35
CA VAL A 201 37.81 -32.04 -14.60
C VAL A 201 37.88 -33.24 -15.55
N ASP A 202 37.04 -33.28 -16.59
CA ASP A 202 37.07 -34.35 -17.60
C ASP A 202 38.44 -34.41 -18.29
N ALA A 203 39.04 -33.27 -18.63
CA ALA A 203 40.38 -33.23 -19.21
C ALA A 203 41.46 -33.70 -18.21
N ALA A 204 41.31 -33.39 -16.93
CA ALA A 204 42.24 -33.86 -15.89
C ALA A 204 42.12 -35.38 -15.69
N ILE A 205 40.90 -35.93 -15.72
CA ILE A 205 40.65 -37.38 -15.68
C ILE A 205 41.33 -38.04 -16.87
N GLN A 206 41.12 -37.54 -18.09
CA GLN A 206 41.75 -38.11 -19.29
C GLN A 206 43.28 -38.13 -19.19
N ARG A 207 43.90 -37.04 -18.70
CA ARG A 207 45.36 -37.00 -18.49
C ARG A 207 45.82 -38.04 -17.46
N LEU A 208 45.05 -38.25 -16.39
CA LEU A 208 45.37 -39.26 -15.38
C LEU A 208 45.24 -40.68 -15.95
N GLU A 209 44.20 -40.94 -16.74
CA GLU A 209 44.02 -42.22 -17.43
C GLU A 209 45.16 -42.48 -18.43
N ASP A 210 45.59 -41.47 -19.20
CA ASP A 210 46.72 -41.60 -20.11
C ASP A 210 48.04 -41.90 -19.37
N VAL A 211 48.28 -41.23 -18.24
CA VAL A 211 49.44 -41.50 -17.37
C VAL A 211 49.36 -42.89 -16.75
N GLU A 212 48.18 -43.32 -16.30
CA GLU A 212 47.96 -44.65 -15.75
C GLU A 212 48.22 -45.73 -16.82
N ASN A 213 47.65 -45.58 -18.01
CA ASN A 213 47.86 -46.50 -19.13
C ASN A 213 49.34 -46.58 -19.53
N HIS A 214 50.02 -45.45 -19.59
CA HIS A 214 51.46 -45.42 -19.86
C HIS A 214 52.27 -46.10 -18.75
N ALA A 215 51.94 -45.86 -17.48
CA ALA A 215 52.59 -46.52 -16.35
C ALA A 215 52.34 -48.03 -16.35
N GLN A 216 51.11 -48.47 -16.62
CA GLN A 216 50.76 -49.89 -16.76
C GLN A 216 51.57 -50.54 -17.89
N MET A 217 51.67 -49.89 -19.06
CA MET A 217 52.49 -50.36 -20.17
C MET A 217 53.97 -50.49 -19.79
N GLN A 218 54.54 -49.51 -19.07
CA GLN A 218 55.93 -49.59 -18.60
C GLN A 218 56.15 -50.71 -17.58
N ILE A 219 55.17 -50.98 -16.71
CA ILE A 219 55.22 -52.11 -15.78
C ILE A 219 55.17 -53.42 -16.57
N GLU A 220 54.31 -53.52 -17.59
CA GLU A 220 54.19 -54.70 -18.45
C GLU A 220 55.49 -54.98 -19.22
N THR A 221 56.12 -53.96 -19.81
CA THR A 221 57.41 -54.10 -20.50
C THR A 221 58.51 -54.51 -19.53
N ALA A 222 58.61 -53.87 -18.37
CA ALA A 222 59.57 -54.25 -17.33
C ALA A 222 59.37 -55.70 -16.86
N ARG A 223 58.11 -56.16 -16.74
CA ARG A 223 57.78 -57.56 -16.42
C ARG A 223 58.19 -58.51 -17.54
N GLN A 224 57.95 -58.16 -18.81
CA GLN A 224 58.36 -58.96 -19.96
C GLN A 224 59.89 -59.06 -20.06
N GLU A 225 60.61 -57.95 -19.89
CA GLU A 225 62.07 -57.92 -19.85
C GLU A 225 62.63 -58.76 -18.70
N ALA A 226 62.03 -58.65 -17.52
CA ALA A 226 62.42 -59.47 -16.37
C ALA A 226 62.19 -60.96 -16.64
N ARG A 227 61.03 -61.33 -17.21
CA ARG A 227 60.73 -62.71 -17.62
C ARG A 227 61.72 -63.23 -18.65
N ALA A 228 62.04 -62.45 -19.69
CA ALA A 228 63.00 -62.83 -20.72
C ALA A 228 64.42 -63.00 -20.14
N LYS A 229 64.84 -62.11 -19.22
CA LYS A 229 66.12 -62.24 -18.51
C LYS A 229 66.16 -63.51 -17.64
N ILE A 230 65.07 -63.82 -16.92
CA ILE A 230 64.95 -65.05 -16.14
C ILE A 230 65.05 -66.26 -17.06
N GLU A 231 64.33 -66.29 -18.18
CA GLU A 231 64.36 -67.39 -19.14
C GLU A 231 65.77 -67.63 -19.72
N ILE A 232 66.48 -66.57 -20.10
CA ILE A 232 67.88 -66.66 -20.55
C ILE A 232 68.79 -67.21 -19.45
N LEU A 233 68.60 -66.77 -18.20
CA LEU A 233 69.39 -67.24 -17.05
C LEU A 233 69.06 -68.70 -16.73
N GLU A 234 67.80 -69.10 -16.77
CA GLU A 234 67.35 -70.49 -16.61
C GLU A 234 67.94 -71.39 -17.70
N GLU A 235 67.94 -70.95 -18.96
CA GLU A 235 68.51 -71.72 -20.07
C GLU A 235 70.04 -71.87 -19.92
N LYS A 236 70.74 -70.79 -19.53
CA LYS A 236 72.16 -70.87 -19.17
C LYS A 236 72.41 -71.82 -17.99
N LEU A 237 71.53 -71.80 -16.99
CA LEU A 237 71.61 -72.71 -15.84
C LEU A 237 71.36 -74.17 -16.26
N ARG A 238 70.40 -74.43 -17.16
CA ARG A 238 70.17 -75.75 -17.76
C ARG A 238 71.39 -76.22 -18.54
N GLY A 239 71.98 -75.34 -19.36
CA GLY A 239 73.22 -75.63 -20.09
C GLY A 239 74.36 -76.01 -19.15
N LYS A 240 74.62 -75.17 -18.12
CA LYS A 240 75.66 -75.46 -17.10
C LYS A 240 75.38 -76.72 -16.29
N THR A 241 74.13 -77.00 -15.94
CA THR A 241 73.80 -78.24 -15.22
C THR A 241 73.94 -79.48 -16.12
N ALA A 242 73.66 -79.37 -17.42
CA ALA A 242 73.95 -80.43 -18.39
C ALA A 242 75.46 -80.65 -18.57
N GLU A 243 76.25 -79.58 -18.71
CA GLU A 243 77.73 -79.65 -18.74
C GLU A 243 78.26 -80.30 -17.47
N HIS A 244 77.81 -79.86 -16.30
CA HIS A 244 78.22 -80.43 -15.02
C HIS A 244 77.82 -81.90 -14.89
N LYS A 245 76.65 -82.32 -15.39
CA LYS A 245 76.27 -83.74 -15.45
C LYS A 245 77.21 -84.56 -16.32
N ILE A 246 77.63 -84.04 -17.48
CA ILE A 246 78.61 -84.70 -18.35
C ILE A 246 79.96 -84.81 -17.64
N GLU A 247 80.38 -83.76 -16.95
CA GLU A 247 81.66 -83.75 -16.21
C GLU A 247 81.63 -84.70 -15.00
N VAL A 248 80.51 -84.77 -14.28
CA VAL A 248 80.27 -85.78 -13.23
C VAL A 248 80.35 -87.18 -13.82
N HIS A 249 79.68 -87.46 -14.95
CA HIS A 249 79.78 -88.76 -15.61
C HIS A 249 81.21 -89.10 -16.03
N ARG A 250 81.96 -88.12 -16.57
CA ARG A 250 83.37 -88.30 -16.91
C ARG A 250 84.24 -88.57 -15.68
N MET A 251 84.00 -87.87 -14.58
CA MET A 251 84.69 -88.11 -13.31
C MET A 251 84.33 -89.47 -12.72
N ASP A 252 83.09 -89.92 -12.84
CA ASP A 252 82.63 -91.25 -12.45
C ASP A 252 83.31 -92.34 -13.31
N GLU A 253 83.44 -92.13 -14.62
CA GLU A 253 84.20 -93.02 -15.51
C GLU A 253 85.68 -93.07 -15.10
N GLN A 254 86.30 -91.91 -14.83
CA GLN A 254 87.68 -91.85 -14.35
C GLN A 254 87.84 -92.54 -13.00
N LEU A 255 86.90 -92.36 -12.06
CA LEU A 255 86.89 -93.04 -10.77
C LEU A 255 86.72 -94.55 -10.94
N MET A 256 85.87 -95.02 -11.84
CA MET A 256 85.73 -96.44 -12.18
C MET A 256 87.01 -97.00 -12.80
N ASP A 257 87.65 -96.26 -13.70
CA ASP A 257 88.94 -96.63 -14.28
C ASP A 257 90.03 -96.69 -13.22
N TRP A 258 90.10 -95.72 -12.31
CA TRP A 258 91.02 -95.73 -11.16
C TRP A 258 90.72 -96.89 -10.22
N LYS A 259 89.44 -97.18 -9.94
CA LYS A 259 89.03 -98.32 -9.13
C LYS A 259 89.40 -99.65 -9.79
N ASN A 260 89.26 -99.74 -11.12
CA ASN A 260 89.70 -100.90 -11.90
C ASN A 260 91.23 -101.03 -11.87
N ARG A 261 91.99 -99.94 -11.99
CA ARG A 261 93.45 -99.94 -11.83
C ARG A 261 93.89 -100.32 -10.42
N CYS A 262 93.20 -99.84 -9.39
CA CYS A 262 93.42 -100.26 -8.00
C CYS A 262 93.08 -101.75 -7.82
N ASN A 263 91.98 -102.25 -8.40
CA ASN A 263 91.64 -103.68 -8.36
C ASN A 263 92.68 -104.53 -9.11
N VAL A 264 93.21 -104.05 -10.24
CA VAL A 264 94.29 -104.72 -10.98
C VAL A 264 95.58 -104.70 -10.16
N ALA A 265 95.93 -103.58 -9.54
CA ALA A 265 97.07 -103.49 -8.62
C ALA A 265 96.86 -104.34 -7.36
N GLU A 266 95.64 -104.47 -6.85
CA GLU A 266 95.27 -105.40 -5.76
C GLU A 266 95.38 -106.85 -6.21
N GLN A 267 95.00 -107.19 -7.44
CA GLN A 267 95.20 -108.52 -8.02
C GLN A 267 96.67 -108.82 -8.29
N GLU A 268 97.47 -107.83 -8.72
CA GLU A 268 98.91 -107.96 -8.93
C GLU A 268 99.66 -108.08 -7.60
N THR A 269 99.29 -107.29 -6.59
CA THR A 269 99.82 -107.46 -5.23
C THR A 269 99.36 -108.78 -4.62
N ARG A 270 98.15 -109.27 -4.91
CA ARG A 270 97.68 -110.60 -4.51
C ARG A 270 98.43 -111.73 -5.22
N LYS A 271 98.73 -111.60 -6.51
CA LYS A 271 99.61 -112.51 -7.27
C LYS A 271 101.05 -112.47 -6.76
N LEU A 272 101.56 -111.29 -6.41
CA LEU A 272 102.87 -111.13 -5.76
C LEU A 272 102.87 -111.78 -4.37
N ARG A 273 101.78 -111.65 -3.60
CA ARG A 273 101.59 -112.31 -2.29
C ARG A 273 101.47 -113.83 -2.41
N GLU A 274 100.84 -114.32 -3.47
CA GLU A 274 100.77 -115.75 -3.82
C GLU A 274 102.14 -116.27 -4.32
N SER A 275 102.95 -115.46 -4.98
CA SER A 275 104.35 -115.80 -5.33
C SER A 275 105.32 -115.73 -4.14
N LEU A 276 105.01 -114.91 -3.12
CA LEU A 276 105.78 -114.81 -1.87
C LEU A 276 105.45 -115.95 -0.88
N ASN A 277 104.32 -116.63 -1.07
CA ASN A 277 103.83 -117.73 -0.24
C ASN A 277 104.06 -119.14 -0.84
N ALA A 278 104.96 -119.29 -1.81
CA ALA A 278 105.40 -120.61 -2.28
C ALA A 278 106.59 -121.11 -1.43
N PRO A 279 106.46 -122.25 -0.69
CA PRO A 279 107.54 -122.82 0.09
C PRO A 279 108.49 -123.67 -0.76
N VAL A 280 109.79 -123.46 -0.56
CA VAL A 280 110.90 -124.27 -1.07
C VAL A 280 111.05 -125.53 -0.20
N SER A 281 111.01 -126.73 -0.79
CA SER A 281 111.98 -127.81 -0.48
C SER A 281 111.82 -129.08 -1.34
N HIS A 282 112.97 -129.50 -1.88
CA HIS A 282 113.48 -130.85 -2.15
C HIS A 282 112.68 -131.94 -2.90
N GLU A 283 113.20 -132.24 -4.11
CA GLU A 283 113.91 -133.49 -4.46
C GLU A 283 113.20 -134.86 -4.29
N LYS A 284 112.91 -135.55 -5.42
CA LYS A 284 113.68 -136.72 -5.91
C LYS A 284 113.08 -137.40 -7.16
N ARG A 285 113.94 -137.50 -8.18
CA ARG A 285 114.15 -138.54 -9.23
C ARG A 285 113.10 -139.64 -9.49
N LYS A 286 112.78 -139.84 -10.78
CA LYS A 286 113.09 -141.01 -11.65
C LYS A 286 112.55 -140.74 -13.09
N LEU A 287 113.40 -140.60 -14.12
CA LEU A 287 113.86 -141.64 -15.07
C LEU A 287 112.77 -142.13 -16.07
N PHE A 288 112.75 -141.51 -17.27
CA PHE A 288 112.63 -142.01 -18.69
C PHE A 288 111.76 -143.27 -19.03
N PRO A 289 111.30 -143.54 -20.30
CA PRO A 289 111.64 -142.96 -21.62
C PRO A 289 110.49 -142.87 -22.70
N LYS A 290 110.86 -142.38 -23.90
CA LYS A 290 110.52 -142.86 -25.29
C LYS A 290 109.11 -142.70 -25.92
N ARG A 291 109.14 -141.98 -27.06
CA ARG A 291 108.73 -142.31 -28.44
C ARG A 291 107.31 -142.85 -28.75
N GLY A 292 106.70 -142.21 -29.76
CA GLY A 292 105.72 -142.77 -30.70
C GLY A 292 104.77 -141.67 -31.21
N HIS A 293 105.01 -141.03 -32.35
CA HIS A 293 104.45 -141.38 -33.67
C HIS A 293 103.08 -142.08 -33.63
N LYS A 294 102.06 -141.45 -34.24
CA LYS A 294 101.49 -141.87 -35.53
C LYS A 294 100.43 -140.87 -36.01
N THR A 295 100.33 -140.81 -37.34
CA THR A 295 99.20 -140.34 -38.18
C THR A 295 98.79 -138.89 -38.11
#